data_AF-A0AA40D1P3-F1
#
_entry.id   AF-A0AA40D1P3-F1
#
_cell.length_a   1.000
_cell.length_b   1.000
_cell.length_c   1.000
_cell.angle_alpha   90.00
_cell.angle_beta   90.00
_cell.angle_gamma   90.00
#
_symmetry.space_group_name_H-M   'P 1'
#
loop_
_entity.id
_entity.type
_entity.pdbx_description
1 polymer ?
#
loop_
_entity_poly.entity_id
_entity_poly.type
_entity_poly.pdbx_seq_one_letter_code
_entity_poly.pdbx_strand_id
1 'polypeptide(L)'
;MRARSIAFLTIQVASNVLAAPAPQASAEAAPVVPESELPVDLATPLLSGVPEDALQAMQDLDEAAFQQVQDSLIELEGEATTEKKKKKRGLFSGCTLSKVQIRREWSTFTKTERKAYTDAVLCLQSKPALTPAAIAAGAKSRFDDFVNVHIMQTMEIHYTGNFLSWHRYFVWLYEQALRNECGYKGSQPYWNWGLTAIIGLEKSPHFDGSAYSLSGNGAPVASGGDVVLGGGNGLPPILIPTGTGGGCVTSGPFANMSVNQGPVNLDSPGGTIISNPEGPFAYNPRCLKRDLTDAINRQYANASAILANIALPRNIEDFQLTMQGVPGSGNIGIHGGGHYSLGGDPGRDVFTSPGDPAFYLHHAMIDRVWYLWQALSPSTRARGTSAVAGTRTFMNSPPSDNTTIEDLVDIPYTGGEAKQIKDLLSTVSGSFCYVYL
;
A
#
# COMPACT_ATOMS: atom_id res chain seq x y z
N MET A 1 21.66 -31.30 37.41
CA MET A 1 22.75 -30.30 37.52
C MET A 1 23.63 -30.35 36.28
N ARG A 2 23.56 -29.33 35.43
CA ARG A 2 24.67 -28.74 34.65
C ARG A 2 24.07 -27.59 33.83
N ALA A 3 24.28 -26.39 34.35
CA ALA A 3 23.90 -25.14 33.72
C ALA A 3 24.79 -24.89 32.49
N ARG A 4 24.19 -24.41 31.39
CA ARG A 4 24.92 -23.74 30.31
C ARG A 4 24.50 -22.27 30.34
N SER A 5 25.43 -21.44 30.78
CA SER A 5 25.34 -19.98 30.71
C SER A 5 25.22 -19.54 29.27
N ILE A 6 24.16 -18.79 28.94
CA ILE A 6 24.06 -18.01 27.72
C ILE A 6 24.54 -16.60 28.08
N ALA A 7 25.65 -16.19 27.47
CA ALA A 7 26.19 -14.85 27.61
C ALA A 7 25.24 -13.86 26.91
N PHE A 8 24.72 -12.88 27.65
CA PHE A 8 24.03 -11.73 27.11
C PHE A 8 25.05 -10.81 26.44
N LEU A 9 24.98 -10.67 25.12
CA LEU A 9 25.68 -9.61 24.40
C LEU A 9 24.75 -8.39 24.39
N THR A 10 24.94 -7.48 25.33
CA THR A 10 24.36 -6.13 25.29
C THR A 10 24.94 -5.39 24.09
N ILE A 11 24.16 -5.23 23.02
CA ILE A 11 24.49 -4.31 21.94
C ILE A 11 24.02 -2.92 22.37
N GLN A 12 24.99 -2.12 22.77
CA GLN A 12 24.83 -0.69 23.03
C GLN A 12 24.78 0.02 21.69
N VAL A 13 23.61 0.52 21.29
CA VAL A 13 23.46 1.30 20.07
C VAL A 13 24.11 2.66 20.31
N ALA A 14 25.35 2.81 19.86
CA ALA A 14 26.03 4.09 19.77
C ALA A 14 25.53 4.83 18.53
N SER A 15 24.93 6.00 18.74
CA SER A 15 24.63 6.96 17.69
C SER A 15 25.94 7.40 17.02
N ASN A 16 26.20 6.91 15.80
CA ASN A 16 27.21 7.48 14.92
C ASN A 16 26.63 7.65 13.52
N VAL A 17 26.42 8.91 13.18
CA VAL A 17 26.10 9.41 11.84
C VAL A 17 27.29 9.10 10.93
N LEU A 18 27.10 8.27 9.91
CA LEU A 18 28.07 8.04 8.85
C LEU A 18 27.48 8.50 7.52
N ALA A 19 28.12 9.50 6.93
CA ALA A 19 27.84 10.03 5.61
C ALA A 19 28.20 9.00 4.52
N ALA A 20 27.29 8.77 3.57
CA ALA A 20 27.55 7.95 2.39
C ALA A 20 28.22 8.77 1.27
N PRO A 21 29.17 8.21 0.49
CA PRO A 21 29.78 8.89 -0.65
C PRO A 21 28.90 8.78 -1.91
N ALA A 22 29.02 9.78 -2.80
CA ALA A 22 28.25 9.91 -4.04
C ALA A 22 28.49 8.77 -5.06
N PRO A 23 27.49 8.38 -5.87
CA PRO A 23 27.61 7.29 -6.83
C PRO A 23 28.47 7.68 -8.05
N GLN A 24 29.38 6.79 -8.44
CA GLN A 24 30.13 6.86 -9.70
C GLN A 24 29.30 6.28 -10.84
N ALA A 25 29.28 6.99 -11.97
CA ALA A 25 28.57 6.62 -13.19
C ALA A 25 29.39 5.66 -14.07
N SER A 26 28.79 4.55 -14.48
CA SER A 26 28.81 4.07 -15.88
C SER A 26 27.90 2.84 -16.04
N ALA A 27 26.89 2.96 -16.91
CA ALA A 27 26.19 1.82 -17.49
C ALA A 27 26.03 2.09 -18.99
N GLU A 28 26.69 1.27 -19.82
CA GLU A 28 26.56 1.27 -21.27
C GLU A 28 25.13 0.93 -21.68
N ALA A 29 24.59 1.70 -22.63
CA ALA A 29 23.24 1.57 -23.14
C ALA A 29 23.08 0.30 -24.00
N ALA A 30 22.08 -0.52 -23.69
CA ALA A 30 21.64 -1.63 -24.54
C ALA A 30 20.87 -1.11 -25.78
N PRO A 31 20.88 -1.84 -26.90
CA PRO A 31 20.42 -1.34 -28.19
C PRO A 31 18.90 -1.14 -28.25
N VAL A 32 18.51 -0.01 -28.84
CA VAL A 32 17.14 0.44 -29.12
C VAL A 32 16.50 -0.48 -30.16
N VAL A 33 15.38 -1.13 -29.82
CA VAL A 33 14.52 -1.84 -30.77
C VAL A 33 13.70 -0.81 -31.57
N PRO A 34 13.55 -0.95 -32.90
CA PRO A 34 12.86 0.03 -33.74
C PRO A 34 11.38 0.19 -33.38
N GLU A 35 10.91 1.43 -33.51
CA GLU A 35 9.62 1.98 -33.05
C GLU A 35 8.38 1.49 -33.84
N SER A 36 8.47 0.45 -34.66
CA SER A 36 7.45 0.12 -35.68
C SER A 36 6.59 -1.13 -35.42
N GLU A 37 6.56 -1.70 -34.20
CA GLU A 37 5.71 -2.86 -33.88
C GLU A 37 4.93 -2.77 -32.55
N LEU A 38 4.53 -1.57 -32.13
CA LEU A 38 3.58 -1.38 -31.02
C LEU A 38 2.27 -0.77 -31.54
N PRO A 39 1.08 -1.24 -31.09
CA PRO A 39 -0.18 -0.59 -31.44
C PRO A 39 -0.21 0.82 -30.84
N VAL A 40 0.05 1.81 -31.68
CA VAL A 40 -0.11 3.23 -31.38
C VAL A 40 -1.59 3.56 -31.50
N ASP A 41 -2.39 3.45 -30.42
CA ASP A 41 -3.63 4.24 -30.31
C ASP A 41 -4.29 4.31 -28.90
N LEU A 42 -3.53 4.53 -27.82
CA LEU A 42 -4.14 4.80 -26.50
C LEU A 42 -3.53 5.99 -25.72
N ALA A 43 -2.47 6.64 -26.22
CA ALA A 43 -1.66 7.55 -25.40
C ALA A 43 -1.67 9.03 -25.84
N THR A 44 -2.30 9.39 -26.97
CA THR A 44 -1.92 10.64 -27.67
C THR A 44 -2.87 11.85 -27.51
N PRO A 45 -4.08 11.77 -26.92
CA PRO A 45 -4.77 12.99 -26.49
C PRO A 45 -5.16 12.94 -24.99
N LEU A 46 -4.20 13.17 -24.08
CA LEU A 46 -4.49 13.22 -22.63
C LEU A 46 -3.99 14.49 -21.92
N LEU A 47 -3.54 15.49 -22.67
CA LEU A 47 -2.91 16.69 -22.10
C LEU A 47 -3.59 17.99 -22.56
N SER A 48 -4.89 18.12 -22.27
CA SER A 48 -5.56 19.41 -21.94
C SER A 48 -7.09 19.24 -21.77
N GLY A 49 -7.53 18.91 -20.54
CA GLY A 49 -8.95 18.69 -20.19
C GLY A 49 -9.17 17.89 -18.89
N VAL A 50 -8.17 17.85 -18.01
CA VAL A 50 -7.62 16.60 -17.46
C VAL A 50 -8.35 15.88 -16.29
N PRO A 51 -9.44 16.35 -15.63
CA PRO A 51 -10.09 15.52 -14.60
C PRO A 51 -11.04 14.44 -15.14
N GLU A 52 -11.94 14.81 -16.04
CA GLU A 52 -13.03 13.93 -16.50
C GLU A 52 -12.53 12.90 -17.51
N ASP A 53 -11.71 13.34 -18.47
CA ASP A 53 -11.06 12.45 -19.46
C ASP A 53 -10.16 11.42 -18.78
N ALA A 54 -9.41 11.81 -17.75
CA ALA A 54 -8.54 10.88 -17.02
C ALA A 54 -9.34 9.89 -16.18
N LEU A 55 -10.47 10.30 -15.60
CA LEU A 55 -11.36 9.40 -14.86
C LEU A 55 -12.02 8.40 -15.80
N GLN A 56 -12.48 8.84 -16.98
CA GLN A 56 -13.02 7.96 -18.01
C GLN A 56 -11.95 6.98 -18.52
N ALA A 57 -10.74 7.46 -18.83
CA ALA A 57 -9.65 6.59 -19.26
C ALA A 57 -9.31 5.51 -18.22
N MET A 58 -9.39 5.82 -16.92
CA MET A 58 -9.22 4.81 -15.87
C MET A 58 -10.36 3.78 -15.84
N GLN A 59 -11.60 4.18 -16.11
CA GLN A 59 -12.75 3.26 -16.21
C GLN A 59 -12.60 2.34 -17.43
N ASP A 60 -12.19 2.88 -18.58
CA ASP A 60 -11.95 2.10 -19.79
C ASP A 60 -10.83 1.07 -19.57
N LEU A 61 -9.79 1.44 -18.81
CA LEU A 61 -8.72 0.53 -18.40
C LEU A 61 -9.21 -0.56 -17.44
N ASP A 62 -10.11 -0.25 -16.51
CA ASP A 62 -10.72 -1.26 -15.62
C ASP A 62 -11.50 -2.29 -16.44
N GLU A 63 -12.35 -1.84 -17.36
CA GLU A 63 -13.16 -2.72 -18.21
C GLU A 63 -12.28 -3.60 -19.10
N ALA A 64 -11.26 -3.02 -19.75
CA ALA A 64 -10.32 -3.77 -20.57
C ALA A 64 -9.52 -4.81 -19.75
N ALA A 65 -9.04 -4.44 -18.56
CA ALA A 65 -8.32 -5.35 -17.69
C ALA A 65 -9.22 -6.48 -17.17
N PHE A 66 -10.47 -6.16 -16.78
CA PHE A 66 -11.46 -7.14 -16.36
C PHE A 66 -11.77 -8.13 -17.49
N GLN A 67 -12.01 -7.64 -18.71
CA GLN A 67 -12.26 -8.50 -19.87
C GLN A 67 -11.08 -9.43 -20.17
N GLN A 68 -9.84 -8.92 -20.10
CA GLN A 68 -8.63 -9.73 -20.28
C GLN A 68 -8.52 -10.86 -19.24
N VAL A 69 -8.83 -10.58 -17.97
CA VAL A 69 -8.86 -11.60 -16.91
C VAL A 69 -9.99 -12.60 -17.13
N GLN A 70 -11.17 -12.12 -17.50
CA GLN A 70 -12.32 -12.98 -17.81
C GLN A 70 -11.98 -13.96 -18.95
N ASP A 71 -11.40 -13.47 -20.04
CA ASP A 71 -10.98 -14.32 -21.17
C ASP A 71 -9.94 -15.36 -20.74
N SER A 72 -8.97 -14.95 -19.92
CA SER A 72 -7.96 -15.85 -19.36
C SER A 72 -8.57 -16.94 -18.48
N LEU A 73 -9.57 -16.61 -17.66
CA LEU A 73 -10.27 -17.59 -16.82
C LEU A 73 -11.14 -18.53 -17.67
N ILE A 74 -11.82 -18.04 -18.71
CA ILE A 74 -12.60 -18.86 -19.65
C ILE A 74 -11.69 -19.85 -20.38
N GLU A 75 -10.53 -19.39 -20.87
CA GLU A 75 -9.55 -20.26 -21.52
C GLU A 75 -9.10 -21.36 -20.56
N LEU A 76 -8.73 -21.01 -19.34
CA LEU A 76 -8.31 -21.99 -18.32
C LEU A 76 -9.42 -22.99 -17.95
N GLU A 77 -10.69 -22.57 -17.92
CA GLU A 77 -11.85 -23.43 -17.68
C GLU A 77 -12.15 -24.33 -18.89
N GLY A 78 -12.04 -23.80 -20.12
CA GLY A 78 -12.28 -24.52 -21.37
C GLY A 78 -11.20 -25.53 -21.74
N GLU A 79 -9.94 -25.27 -21.37
CA GLU A 79 -8.81 -26.20 -21.56
C GLU A 79 -8.89 -27.48 -20.69
N ALA A 80 -9.87 -27.58 -19.78
CA ALA A 80 -10.01 -28.65 -18.79
C ALA A 80 -10.48 -30.02 -19.33
N THR A 81 -10.34 -30.31 -20.63
CA THR A 81 -10.90 -31.52 -21.29
C THR A 81 -9.89 -32.64 -21.59
N THR A 82 -8.61 -32.55 -21.22
CA THR A 82 -7.65 -33.67 -21.40
C THR A 82 -6.72 -33.95 -20.20
N GLU A 83 -6.52 -35.25 -19.92
CA GLU A 83 -5.71 -35.81 -18.80
C GLU A 83 -4.28 -35.25 -18.70
N LYS A 84 -3.59 -35.00 -19.83
CA LYS A 84 -2.22 -34.43 -19.85
C LYS A 84 -2.12 -33.00 -19.30
N LYS A 85 -3.23 -32.26 -19.25
CA LYS A 85 -3.28 -30.84 -18.82
C LYS A 85 -3.66 -30.65 -17.34
N LYS A 86 -4.04 -31.72 -16.61
CA LYS A 86 -4.25 -31.68 -15.15
C LYS A 86 -3.00 -31.27 -14.35
N LYS A 87 -1.79 -31.44 -14.90
CA LYS A 87 -0.55 -30.93 -14.27
C LYS A 87 -0.39 -29.40 -14.36
N LYS A 88 -0.97 -28.73 -15.37
CA LYS A 88 -1.01 -27.25 -15.45
C LYS A 88 -1.96 -26.62 -14.41
N ARG A 89 -2.96 -27.37 -13.93
CA ARG A 89 -3.85 -26.95 -12.81
C ARG A 89 -3.09 -26.69 -11.50
N GLY A 90 -1.88 -27.21 -11.34
CA GLY A 90 -1.05 -26.94 -10.17
C GLY A 90 -0.58 -25.48 -10.05
N LEU A 91 -0.59 -24.71 -11.15
CA LEU A 91 -0.15 -23.31 -11.18
C LEU A 91 -1.30 -22.29 -11.03
N PHE A 92 -2.56 -22.72 -11.20
CA PHE A 92 -3.78 -21.89 -11.16
C PHE A 92 -4.85 -22.49 -10.23
N SER A 93 -4.44 -23.01 -9.08
CA SER A 93 -5.33 -23.80 -8.23
C SER A 93 -6.47 -22.96 -7.61
N GLY A 94 -7.64 -22.97 -8.26
CA GLY A 94 -8.92 -22.71 -7.58
C GLY A 94 -9.66 -21.43 -7.93
N CYS A 95 -9.07 -20.52 -8.71
CA CYS A 95 -9.78 -19.34 -9.21
C CYS A 95 -10.61 -19.67 -10.45
N THR A 96 -11.88 -19.28 -10.45
CA THR A 96 -12.86 -19.51 -11.52
C THR A 96 -13.74 -18.26 -11.64
N LEU A 97 -14.42 -18.07 -12.78
CA LEU A 97 -15.34 -16.93 -12.95
C LEU A 97 -16.42 -16.88 -11.87
N SER A 98 -16.86 -18.04 -11.40
CA SER A 98 -17.87 -18.16 -10.33
C SER A 98 -17.35 -17.85 -8.93
N LYS A 99 -16.02 -17.76 -8.73
CA LYS A 99 -15.40 -17.56 -7.42
C LYS A 99 -14.65 -16.24 -7.28
N VAL A 100 -14.29 -15.62 -8.42
CA VAL A 100 -13.55 -14.37 -8.43
C VAL A 100 -14.27 -13.29 -7.64
N GLN A 101 -13.55 -12.65 -6.73
CA GLN A 101 -14.07 -11.55 -5.93
C GLN A 101 -13.84 -10.24 -6.67
N ILE A 102 -14.80 -9.33 -6.62
CA ILE A 102 -14.66 -8.00 -7.23
C ILE A 102 -14.39 -6.99 -6.11
N ARG A 103 -13.19 -6.39 -6.11
CA ARG A 103 -12.85 -5.26 -5.23
C ARG A 103 -13.34 -3.98 -5.91
N ARG A 104 -14.23 -3.24 -5.23
CA ARG A 104 -14.88 -2.04 -5.79
C ARG A 104 -14.51 -0.78 -5.02
N GLU A 105 -14.70 0.36 -5.67
CA GLU A 105 -14.51 1.67 -5.06
C GLU A 105 -15.51 1.88 -3.90
N TRP A 106 -15.05 2.43 -2.77
CA TRP A 106 -15.84 2.57 -1.54
C TRP A 106 -17.16 3.34 -1.69
N SER A 107 -17.17 4.40 -2.52
CA SER A 107 -18.38 5.19 -2.78
C SER A 107 -19.47 4.38 -3.49
N THR A 108 -19.12 3.32 -4.22
CA THR A 108 -20.09 2.40 -4.85
C THR A 108 -20.76 1.45 -3.85
N PHE A 109 -20.19 1.26 -2.65
CA PHE A 109 -20.79 0.42 -1.62
C PHE A 109 -22.05 1.10 -1.06
N THR A 110 -23.08 0.29 -0.83
CA THR A 110 -24.23 0.69 -0.02
C THR A 110 -23.82 0.97 1.42
N LYS A 111 -24.64 1.74 2.14
CA LYS A 111 -24.44 1.99 3.58
C LYS A 111 -24.30 0.70 4.39
N THR A 112 -25.08 -0.34 4.06
CA THR A 112 -25.01 -1.65 4.71
C THR A 112 -23.67 -2.33 4.46
N GLU A 113 -23.16 -2.31 3.23
CA GLU A 113 -21.86 -2.92 2.92
C GLU A 113 -20.71 -2.17 3.60
N ARG A 114 -20.72 -0.82 3.61
CA ARG A 114 -19.72 -0.03 4.34
C ARG A 114 -19.76 -0.31 5.83
N LYS A 115 -20.95 -0.42 6.42
CA LYS A 115 -21.12 -0.76 7.83
C LYS A 115 -20.61 -2.16 8.14
N ALA A 116 -20.89 -3.14 7.27
CA ALA A 116 -20.38 -4.50 7.42
C ALA A 116 -18.85 -4.56 7.37
N TYR A 117 -18.22 -3.73 6.54
CA TYR A 117 -16.75 -3.59 6.52
C TYR A 117 -16.24 -2.99 7.83
N THR A 118 -16.75 -1.82 8.24
CA THR A 118 -16.26 -1.15 9.47
C THR A 118 -16.50 -1.98 10.73
N ASP A 119 -17.62 -2.70 10.81
CA ASP A 119 -17.89 -3.64 11.90
C ASP A 119 -16.90 -4.80 11.95
N ALA A 120 -16.47 -5.31 10.79
CA ALA A 120 -15.44 -6.34 10.74
C ALA A 120 -14.07 -5.79 11.21
N VAL A 121 -13.72 -4.56 10.86
CA VAL A 121 -12.49 -3.91 11.35
C VAL A 121 -12.54 -3.71 12.87
N LEU A 122 -13.66 -3.21 13.40
CA LEU A 122 -13.86 -3.05 14.85
C LEU A 122 -13.82 -4.41 15.57
N CYS A 123 -14.36 -5.46 14.96
CA CYS A 123 -14.22 -6.83 15.46
C CYS A 123 -12.75 -7.25 15.53
N LEU A 124 -11.93 -6.95 14.50
CA LEU A 124 -10.52 -7.29 14.50
C LEU A 124 -9.74 -6.53 15.59
N GLN A 125 -10.11 -5.28 15.87
CA GLN A 125 -9.59 -4.50 17.00
C GLN A 125 -10.01 -5.07 18.37
N SER A 126 -11.12 -5.81 18.45
CA SER A 126 -11.58 -6.43 19.71
C SER A 126 -10.94 -7.78 20.03
N LYS A 127 -10.37 -8.46 19.03
CA LYS A 127 -9.74 -9.78 19.21
C LYS A 127 -8.32 -9.63 19.75
N PRO A 128 -7.85 -10.53 20.63
CA PRO A 128 -6.50 -10.45 21.19
C PRO A 128 -5.42 -10.63 20.11
N ALA A 129 -4.30 -9.91 20.25
CA ALA A 129 -3.13 -10.08 19.39
C ALA A 129 -2.57 -11.51 19.44
N LEU A 130 -2.04 -11.99 18.32
CA LEU A 130 -1.29 -13.24 18.21
C LEU A 130 0.21 -13.02 18.40
N THR A 131 0.71 -11.81 18.15
CA THR A 131 2.12 -11.46 18.38
C THR A 131 2.44 -11.63 19.87
N PRO A 132 3.47 -12.42 20.24
CA PRO A 132 3.89 -12.54 21.62
C PRO A 132 4.24 -11.17 22.24
N ALA A 133 3.77 -10.90 23.47
CA ALA A 133 4.04 -9.64 24.16
C ALA A 133 5.54 -9.35 24.38
N ALA A 134 6.39 -10.39 24.37
CA ALA A 134 7.84 -10.23 24.42
C ALA A 134 8.45 -9.70 23.11
N ILE A 135 7.74 -9.83 22.00
CA ILE A 135 8.12 -9.27 20.69
C ILE A 135 7.54 -7.88 20.54
N ALA A 136 6.26 -7.71 20.85
CA ALA A 136 5.59 -6.42 20.77
C ALA A 136 4.61 -6.23 21.93
N ALA A 137 5.07 -5.59 23.00
CA ALA A 137 4.26 -5.33 24.18
C ALA A 137 3.05 -4.43 23.88
N GLY A 138 3.16 -3.58 22.85
CA GLY A 138 2.11 -2.68 22.39
C GLY A 138 1.04 -3.33 21.52
N ALA A 139 1.27 -4.54 20.98
CA ALA A 139 0.25 -5.26 20.24
C ALA A 139 -0.82 -5.79 21.22
N LYS A 140 -2.03 -5.22 21.19
CA LYS A 140 -3.15 -5.62 22.05
C LYS A 140 -4.25 -6.33 21.30
N SER A 141 -4.37 -6.06 20.01
CA SER A 141 -5.41 -6.59 19.14
C SER A 141 -4.89 -7.33 17.93
N ARG A 142 -5.75 -8.12 17.27
CA ARG A 142 -5.45 -8.70 15.95
C ARG A 142 -5.17 -7.64 14.91
N PHE A 143 -5.81 -6.47 15.01
CA PHE A 143 -5.51 -5.33 14.16
C PHE A 143 -4.07 -4.82 14.39
N ASP A 144 -3.61 -4.79 15.66
CA ASP A 144 -2.24 -4.41 15.98
C ASP A 144 -1.20 -5.40 15.43
N ASP A 145 -1.53 -6.67 15.21
CA ASP A 145 -0.58 -7.62 14.58
C ASP A 145 -0.18 -7.17 13.16
N PHE A 146 -1.10 -6.55 12.42
CA PHE A 146 -0.84 -5.98 11.10
C PHE A 146 0.00 -4.69 11.19
N VAL A 147 -0.28 -3.83 12.19
CA VAL A 147 0.55 -2.65 12.46
C VAL A 147 1.96 -3.07 12.84
N ASN A 148 2.09 -4.08 13.70
CA ASN A 148 3.35 -4.59 14.21
C ASN A 148 4.27 -5.10 13.11
N VAL A 149 3.78 -5.99 12.25
CA VAL A 149 4.63 -6.57 11.18
C VAL A 149 5.08 -5.51 10.18
N HIS A 150 4.24 -4.51 9.91
CA HIS A 150 4.61 -3.38 9.06
C HIS A 150 5.71 -2.54 9.69
N ILE A 151 5.62 -2.22 10.99
CA ILE A 151 6.71 -1.57 11.73
C ILE A 151 7.99 -2.39 11.64
N MET A 152 7.92 -3.71 11.85
CA MET A 152 9.08 -4.61 11.83
C MET A 152 9.79 -4.62 10.47
N GLN A 153 9.04 -4.58 9.37
CA GLN A 153 9.57 -4.82 8.02
C GLN A 153 9.67 -3.55 7.17
N THR A 154 9.32 -2.37 7.69
CA THR A 154 9.27 -1.11 6.91
C THR A 154 10.52 -0.85 6.05
N MET A 155 11.72 -1.15 6.58
CA MET A 155 13.00 -0.94 5.88
C MET A 155 13.32 -2.00 4.81
N GLU A 156 12.47 -3.01 4.65
CA GLU A 156 12.62 -4.14 3.73
C GLU A 156 11.43 -4.25 2.76
N ILE A 157 10.45 -3.34 2.84
CA ILE A 157 9.20 -3.38 2.07
C ILE A 157 8.85 -2.06 1.37
N HIS A 158 9.63 -0.99 1.56
CA HIS A 158 9.47 0.29 0.86
C HIS A 158 10.76 0.64 0.12
N TYR A 159 10.63 1.15 -1.11
CA TYR A 159 11.74 1.35 -2.03
C TYR A 159 12.59 0.08 -2.23
N THR A 160 11.93 -1.07 -2.23
CA THR A 160 12.50 -2.42 -2.42
C THR A 160 11.81 -3.13 -3.57
N GLY A 161 12.40 -4.21 -4.08
CA GLY A 161 11.81 -4.98 -5.18
C GLY A 161 10.59 -5.82 -4.81
N ASN A 162 10.30 -5.99 -3.52
CA ASN A 162 9.10 -6.66 -3.02
C ASN A 162 7.99 -5.68 -2.58
N PHE A 163 8.15 -4.36 -2.73
CA PHE A 163 7.18 -3.36 -2.24
C PHE A 163 5.74 -3.68 -2.67
N LEU A 164 5.52 -3.88 -3.97
CA LEU A 164 4.19 -4.12 -4.53
C LEU A 164 3.63 -5.49 -4.14
N SER A 165 4.44 -6.56 -4.22
CA SER A 165 4.01 -7.92 -3.90
C SER A 165 3.75 -8.12 -2.41
N TRP A 166 4.56 -7.51 -1.55
CA TRP A 166 4.38 -7.53 -0.10
C TRP A 166 3.06 -6.85 0.29
N HIS A 167 2.81 -5.63 -0.21
CA HIS A 167 1.59 -4.89 0.12
C HIS A 167 0.32 -5.53 -0.46
N ARG A 168 0.39 -6.12 -1.66
CA ARG A 168 -0.69 -6.94 -2.21
C ARG A 168 -1.04 -8.09 -1.26
N TYR A 169 -0.03 -8.83 -0.80
CA TYR A 169 -0.25 -9.96 0.10
C TYR A 169 -0.73 -9.51 1.48
N PHE A 170 -0.19 -8.42 2.00
CA PHE A 170 -0.58 -7.82 3.28
C PHE A 170 -2.07 -7.43 3.30
N VAL A 171 -2.55 -6.73 2.26
CA VAL A 171 -3.98 -6.36 2.13
C VAL A 171 -4.85 -7.60 1.93
N TRP A 172 -4.39 -8.60 1.19
CA TRP A 172 -5.12 -9.86 1.05
C TRP A 172 -5.25 -10.62 2.38
N LEU A 173 -4.17 -10.72 3.17
CA LEU A 173 -4.20 -11.35 4.50
C LEU A 173 -5.12 -10.60 5.46
N TYR A 174 -5.11 -9.26 5.41
CA TYR A 174 -6.05 -8.45 6.16
C TYR A 174 -7.51 -8.74 5.77
N GLU A 175 -7.81 -8.81 4.46
CA GLU A 175 -9.12 -9.23 3.97
C GLU A 175 -9.50 -10.64 4.48
N GLN A 176 -8.56 -11.59 4.48
CA GLN A 176 -8.80 -12.93 5.01
C GLN A 176 -9.10 -12.91 6.52
N ALA A 177 -8.39 -12.09 7.30
CA ALA A 177 -8.66 -11.94 8.73
C ALA A 177 -10.07 -11.38 8.97
N LEU A 178 -10.48 -10.34 8.21
CA LEU A 178 -11.85 -9.81 8.30
C LEU A 178 -12.90 -10.87 7.97
N ARG A 179 -12.69 -11.67 6.92
CA ARG A 179 -13.65 -12.69 6.46
C ARG A 179 -13.72 -13.89 7.39
N ASN A 180 -12.57 -14.41 7.80
CA ASN A 180 -12.46 -15.69 8.49
C ASN A 180 -12.54 -15.55 10.02
N GLU A 181 -12.08 -14.42 10.57
CA GLU A 181 -12.11 -14.18 12.02
C GLU A 181 -13.32 -13.34 12.44
N CYS A 182 -13.79 -12.44 11.57
CA CYS A 182 -14.85 -11.46 11.87
C CYS A 182 -16.10 -11.59 11.00
N GLY A 183 -16.18 -12.63 10.15
CA GLY A 183 -17.41 -12.97 9.42
C GLY A 183 -17.76 -12.01 8.28
N TYR A 184 -16.86 -11.12 7.87
CA TYR A 184 -17.07 -10.24 6.72
C TYR A 184 -17.35 -11.06 5.45
N LYS A 185 -18.36 -10.65 4.67
CA LYS A 185 -18.78 -11.37 3.45
C LYS A 185 -18.48 -10.61 2.16
N GLY A 186 -18.24 -9.30 2.26
CA GLY A 186 -17.85 -8.49 1.11
C GLY A 186 -16.37 -8.66 0.75
N SER A 187 -15.93 -7.93 -0.25
CA SER A 187 -14.54 -7.82 -0.68
C SER A 187 -13.84 -6.60 -0.09
N GLN A 188 -12.51 -6.59 -0.14
CA GLN A 188 -11.73 -5.41 0.24
C GLN A 188 -12.07 -4.22 -0.69
N PRO A 189 -12.59 -3.10 -0.17
CA PRO A 189 -12.80 -1.89 -0.95
C PRO A 189 -11.48 -1.16 -1.20
N TYR A 190 -11.47 -0.28 -2.22
CA TYR A 190 -10.37 0.65 -2.46
C TYR A 190 -10.82 2.11 -2.40
N TRP A 191 -9.85 2.99 -2.13
CA TRP A 191 -10.05 4.44 -2.11
C TRP A 191 -9.51 5.08 -3.39
N ASN A 192 -10.41 5.52 -4.26
CA ASN A 192 -10.03 6.26 -5.47
C ASN A 192 -9.69 7.71 -5.13
N TRP A 193 -8.39 8.01 -5.04
CA TRP A 193 -7.88 9.36 -4.74
C TRP A 193 -8.28 10.40 -5.78
N GLY A 194 -8.51 9.99 -7.03
CA GLY A 194 -8.95 10.89 -8.10
C GLY A 194 -10.33 11.49 -7.81
N LEU A 195 -11.24 10.70 -7.23
CA LEU A 195 -12.56 11.19 -6.81
C LEU A 195 -12.43 12.17 -5.64
N THR A 196 -11.62 11.85 -4.63
CA THR A 196 -11.42 12.73 -3.47
C THR A 196 -10.65 14.00 -3.81
N ALA A 197 -9.78 13.98 -4.81
CA ALA A 197 -9.15 15.19 -5.34
C ALA A 197 -10.20 16.18 -5.92
N ILE A 198 -11.26 15.66 -6.54
CA ILE A 198 -12.36 16.47 -7.11
C ILE A 198 -13.31 16.96 -6.00
N ILE A 199 -13.86 16.04 -5.20
CA ILE A 199 -14.93 16.37 -4.25
C ILE A 199 -14.43 16.93 -2.92
N GLY A 200 -13.16 16.68 -2.56
CA GLY A 200 -12.58 16.97 -1.25
C GLY A 200 -12.72 15.80 -0.27
N LEU A 201 -11.72 15.61 0.59
CA LEU A 201 -11.65 14.50 1.54
C LEU A 201 -12.81 14.51 2.52
N GLU A 202 -13.11 15.64 3.16
CA GLU A 202 -14.20 15.77 4.15
C GLU A 202 -15.59 15.59 3.55
N LYS A 203 -15.75 15.78 2.24
CA LYS A 203 -17.03 15.55 1.53
C LYS A 203 -17.14 14.14 0.99
N SER A 204 -16.05 13.38 1.03
CA SER A 204 -15.99 12.03 0.51
C SER A 204 -16.68 11.05 1.46
N PRO A 205 -17.41 10.05 0.95
CA PRO A 205 -17.98 9.01 1.80
C PRO A 205 -16.95 8.18 2.57
N HIS A 206 -15.66 8.31 2.22
CA HIS A 206 -14.55 7.75 2.98
C HIS A 206 -14.34 8.46 4.30
N PHE A 207 -14.47 9.79 4.33
CA PHE A 207 -14.02 10.65 5.44
C PHE A 207 -15.04 11.72 5.85
N ASP A 208 -16.31 11.55 5.50
CA ASP A 208 -17.40 12.45 5.89
C ASP A 208 -17.77 12.41 7.38
N GLY A 209 -17.11 11.55 8.17
CA GLY A 209 -17.34 11.40 9.60
C GLY A 209 -18.67 10.75 9.97
N SER A 210 -19.45 10.28 8.99
CA SER A 210 -20.70 9.55 9.23
C SER A 210 -20.45 8.16 9.81
N ALA A 211 -21.51 7.49 10.26
CA ALA A 211 -21.47 6.10 10.71
C ALA A 211 -21.08 5.08 9.62
N TYR A 212 -20.96 5.52 8.36
CA TYR A 212 -20.63 4.69 7.19
C TYR A 212 -19.31 5.10 6.54
N SER A 213 -18.52 5.93 7.22
CA SER A 213 -17.18 6.35 6.80
C SER A 213 -16.10 5.53 7.49
N LEU A 214 -14.85 5.76 7.11
CA LEU A 214 -13.68 5.36 7.88
C LEU A 214 -13.35 6.39 8.97
N SER A 215 -14.39 6.93 9.62
CA SER A 215 -14.32 8.13 10.45
C SER A 215 -13.92 9.40 9.69
N GLY A 216 -14.05 10.55 10.32
CA GLY A 216 -13.85 11.85 9.69
C GLY A 216 -12.49 12.48 9.94
N ASN A 217 -12.48 13.82 9.92
CA ASN A 217 -11.33 14.62 10.27
C ASN A 217 -11.08 14.66 11.79
N GLY A 218 -9.85 15.03 12.16
CA GLY A 218 -9.48 15.33 13.53
C GLY A 218 -10.06 16.65 14.02
N ALA A 219 -10.10 16.82 15.34
CA ALA A 219 -10.43 18.11 15.95
C ALA A 219 -9.45 19.18 15.42
N PRO A 220 -9.93 20.40 15.09
CA PRO A 220 -9.06 21.44 14.55
C PRO A 220 -7.94 21.80 15.54
N VAL A 221 -6.71 21.87 15.03
CA VAL A 221 -5.53 22.35 15.76
C VAL A 221 -4.94 23.51 14.96
N ALA A 222 -4.49 24.56 15.65
CA ALA A 222 -3.84 25.67 14.98
C ALA A 222 -2.61 25.18 14.20
N SER A 223 -2.45 25.65 12.96
CA SER A 223 -1.33 25.23 12.11
C SER A 223 0.00 25.52 12.79
N GLY A 224 0.84 24.49 12.93
CA GLY A 224 2.22 24.58 13.40
C GLY A 224 3.22 24.91 12.30
N GLY A 225 2.74 25.33 11.12
CA GLY A 225 3.53 25.45 9.89
C GLY A 225 3.43 24.20 9.01
N ASP A 226 4.18 24.20 7.90
CA ASP A 226 4.23 23.05 6.99
C ASP A 226 4.90 21.85 7.66
N VAL A 227 4.52 20.65 7.20
CA VAL A 227 5.28 19.43 7.49
C VAL A 227 6.46 19.36 6.53
N VAL A 228 7.62 18.99 7.05
CA VAL A 228 8.88 18.95 6.31
C VAL A 228 9.26 17.49 6.09
N LEU A 229 9.16 17.02 4.85
CA LEU A 229 9.53 15.66 4.49
C LEU A 229 10.94 15.62 3.90
N GLY A 230 11.73 14.64 4.31
CA GLY A 230 13.11 14.47 3.83
C GLY A 230 14.03 15.61 4.27
N GLY A 231 14.89 16.10 3.38
CA GLY A 231 15.93 17.09 3.71
C GLY A 231 17.22 16.48 4.28
N GLY A 232 17.33 15.15 4.33
CA GLY A 232 18.54 14.40 4.64
C GLY A 232 19.32 14.00 3.38
N ASN A 233 20.57 13.55 3.56
CA ASN A 233 21.41 12.97 2.51
C ASN A 233 21.67 13.88 1.28
N GLY A 234 21.66 15.20 1.48
CA GLY A 234 21.95 16.18 0.42
C GLY A 234 20.82 16.46 -0.55
N LEU A 235 19.61 15.94 -0.29
CA LEU A 235 18.41 16.23 -1.08
C LEU A 235 17.60 17.38 -0.46
N PRO A 236 16.94 18.22 -1.28
CA PRO A 236 16.08 19.28 -0.76
C PRO A 236 14.87 18.70 -0.01
N PRO A 237 14.41 19.36 1.07
CA PRO A 237 13.19 18.96 1.75
C PRO A 237 11.96 19.24 0.87
N ILE A 238 10.89 18.47 1.10
CA ILE A 238 9.57 18.69 0.52
C ILE A 238 8.69 19.29 1.61
N LEU A 239 8.16 20.49 1.36
CA LEU A 239 7.21 21.15 2.26
C LEU A 239 5.79 20.78 1.84
N ILE A 240 5.02 20.20 2.75
CA ILE A 240 3.61 19.90 2.51
C ILE A 240 2.74 20.66 3.52
N PRO A 241 1.58 21.19 3.09
CA PRO A 241 0.73 21.99 3.96
C PRO A 241 0.07 21.12 5.04
N THR A 242 -0.41 21.79 6.08
CA THR A 242 -1.35 21.20 7.06
C THR A 242 -2.78 21.31 6.56
N GLY A 243 -3.64 20.45 7.08
CA GLY A 243 -5.04 20.36 6.73
C GLY A 243 -5.93 21.20 7.67
N THR A 244 -7.18 20.78 7.76
CA THR A 244 -8.23 21.43 8.56
C THR A 244 -8.45 20.78 9.94
N GLY A 245 -7.66 19.75 10.27
CA GLY A 245 -7.78 18.96 11.50
C GLY A 245 -6.54 19.09 12.39
N GLY A 246 -5.93 17.95 12.75
CA GLY A 246 -4.70 17.84 13.52
C GLY A 246 -4.84 17.10 14.86
N GLY A 247 -6.04 17.13 15.45
CA GLY A 247 -6.37 16.45 16.70
C GLY A 247 -6.94 15.04 16.52
N CYS A 248 -7.48 14.49 17.61
CA CYS A 248 -8.19 13.21 17.56
C CYS A 248 -9.39 13.28 16.61
N VAL A 249 -9.62 12.22 15.86
CA VAL A 249 -10.84 12.03 15.05
C VAL A 249 -12.08 12.27 15.89
N THR A 250 -13.02 13.05 15.36
CA THR A 250 -14.18 13.55 16.13
C THR A 250 -15.45 12.71 16.01
N SER A 251 -15.59 11.93 14.93
CA SER A 251 -16.81 11.17 14.65
C SER A 251 -16.58 9.94 13.77
N GLY A 252 -17.62 9.12 13.62
CA GLY A 252 -17.63 7.89 12.83
C GLY A 252 -17.17 6.65 13.62
N PRO A 253 -17.11 5.48 12.96
CA PRO A 253 -16.94 4.19 13.64
C PRO A 253 -15.66 4.06 14.46
N PHE A 254 -14.61 4.78 14.09
CA PHE A 254 -13.28 4.68 14.66
C PHE A 254 -12.91 5.84 15.60
N ALA A 255 -13.85 6.73 15.94
CA ALA A 255 -13.56 7.88 16.82
C ALA A 255 -13.01 7.48 18.20
N ASN A 256 -13.38 6.30 18.69
CA ASN A 256 -12.94 5.75 19.98
C ASN A 256 -11.85 4.67 19.83
N MET A 257 -11.29 4.47 18.64
CA MET A 257 -10.22 3.48 18.46
C MET A 257 -8.94 3.95 19.16
N SER A 258 -8.11 3.00 19.56
CA SER A 258 -6.78 3.26 20.09
C SER A 258 -5.72 2.82 19.09
N VAL A 259 -4.78 3.71 18.77
CA VAL A 259 -3.52 3.39 18.12
C VAL A 259 -2.55 3.01 19.23
N ASN A 260 -2.14 1.74 19.30
CA ASN A 260 -1.43 1.19 20.47
C ASN A 260 0.10 1.14 20.33
N GLN A 261 0.62 1.21 19.11
CA GLN A 261 2.05 1.11 18.78
C GLN A 261 2.56 2.39 18.13
N GLY A 262 3.88 2.52 17.98
CA GLY A 262 4.51 3.73 17.49
C GLY A 262 4.24 4.96 18.38
N PRO A 263 4.40 6.19 17.86
CA PRO A 263 4.98 6.46 16.55
C PRO A 263 6.45 6.04 16.51
N VAL A 264 6.95 5.75 15.31
CA VAL A 264 8.36 5.43 15.06
C VAL A 264 9.07 6.66 14.55
N ASN A 265 8.51 7.30 13.52
CA ASN A 265 9.09 8.45 12.84
C ASN A 265 7.94 9.31 12.28
N LEU A 266 7.16 9.91 13.18
CA LEU A 266 5.97 10.68 12.82
C LEU A 266 6.34 12.10 12.45
N ASP A 267 6.19 12.44 11.17
CA ASP A 267 6.39 13.80 10.67
C ASP A 267 5.29 14.75 11.18
N SER A 268 5.69 15.78 11.91
CA SER A 268 4.79 16.72 12.58
C SER A 268 4.96 18.14 12.05
N PRO A 269 3.89 18.98 12.12
CA PRO A 269 3.95 20.37 11.69
C PRO A 269 5.12 21.12 12.30
N GLY A 270 5.76 21.98 11.50
CA GLY A 270 6.97 22.72 11.90
C GLY A 270 8.27 21.91 11.75
N GLY A 271 8.22 20.75 11.08
CA GLY A 271 9.40 19.92 10.79
C GLY A 271 9.92 19.15 12.00
N THR A 272 9.06 18.88 12.98
CA THR A 272 9.42 18.06 14.14
C THR A 272 9.12 16.58 13.86
N ILE A 273 9.93 15.69 14.43
CA ILE A 273 9.73 14.24 14.36
C ILE A 273 9.36 13.77 15.75
N ILE A 274 8.29 12.97 15.84
CA ILE A 274 7.82 12.38 17.09
C ILE A 274 8.05 10.86 17.04
N SER A 275 8.62 10.31 18.10
CA SER A 275 8.84 8.88 18.29
C SER A 275 8.40 8.48 19.70
N ASN A 276 7.95 7.24 19.87
CA ASN A 276 7.69 6.68 21.20
C ASN A 276 9.01 6.53 21.98
N PRO A 277 9.20 7.21 23.12
CA PRO A 277 10.43 7.10 23.90
C PRO A 277 10.69 5.70 24.45
N GLU A 278 9.65 4.89 24.65
CA GLU A 278 9.74 3.50 25.11
C GLU A 278 10.02 2.51 23.95
N GLY A 279 10.12 3.02 22.71
CA GLY A 279 10.40 2.25 21.51
C GLY A 279 9.16 1.94 20.66
N PRO A 280 9.36 1.54 19.39
CA PRO A 280 8.29 1.45 18.40
C PRO A 280 7.24 0.35 18.72
N PHE A 281 7.64 -0.67 19.48
CA PHE A 281 6.81 -1.80 19.86
C PHE A 281 6.24 -1.72 21.28
N ALA A 282 6.57 -0.67 22.05
CA ALA A 282 6.04 -0.48 23.38
C ALA A 282 4.57 -0.03 23.33
N TYR A 283 3.82 -0.31 24.41
CA TYR A 283 2.42 0.07 24.50
C TYR A 283 2.27 1.58 24.72
N ASN A 284 1.67 2.25 23.74
CA ASN A 284 1.47 3.70 23.70
C ASN A 284 0.06 4.04 23.17
N PRO A 285 -1.00 3.72 23.94
CA PRO A 285 -2.38 3.91 23.50
C PRO A 285 -2.71 5.39 23.38
N ARG A 286 -3.21 5.77 22.20
CA ARG A 286 -3.66 7.14 21.90
C ARG A 286 -4.76 7.12 20.85
N CYS A 287 -5.49 8.22 20.72
CA CYS A 287 -6.53 8.34 19.69
C CYS A 287 -5.93 8.32 18.28
N LEU A 288 -6.70 7.84 17.30
CA LEU A 288 -6.44 8.12 15.89
C LEU A 288 -6.56 9.64 15.66
N LYS A 289 -5.55 10.26 15.05
CA LYS A 289 -5.58 11.67 14.64
C LYS A 289 -5.58 11.78 13.13
N ARG A 290 -6.34 12.73 12.59
CA ARG A 290 -6.30 13.09 11.18
C ARG A 290 -6.21 14.59 11.00
N ASP A 291 -5.57 14.96 9.91
CA ASP A 291 -5.44 16.33 9.44
C ASP A 291 -5.69 16.32 7.93
N LEU A 292 -6.95 16.10 7.55
CA LEU A 292 -7.32 15.86 6.16
C LEU A 292 -6.89 17.06 5.29
N THR A 293 -6.05 16.79 4.30
CA THR A 293 -5.36 17.82 3.53
C THR A 293 -5.63 17.68 2.03
N ASP A 294 -6.70 18.33 1.55
CA ASP A 294 -7.11 18.31 0.14
C ASP A 294 -5.99 18.74 -0.82
N ALA A 295 -5.15 19.70 -0.40
CA ALA A 295 -4.04 20.19 -1.21
C ALA A 295 -3.04 19.08 -1.57
N ILE A 296 -2.71 18.20 -0.62
CA ILE A 296 -1.81 17.06 -0.84
C ILE A 296 -2.45 16.06 -1.80
N ASN A 297 -3.72 15.70 -1.59
CA ASN A 297 -4.41 14.77 -2.48
C ASN A 297 -4.46 15.33 -3.92
N ARG A 298 -4.82 16.60 -4.09
CA ARG A 298 -4.90 17.25 -5.42
C ARG A 298 -3.55 17.37 -6.10
N GLN A 299 -2.48 17.57 -5.35
CA GLN A 299 -1.15 17.73 -5.90
C GLN A 299 -0.53 16.41 -6.34
N TYR A 300 -0.66 15.35 -5.53
CA TYR A 300 0.13 14.13 -5.71
C TYR A 300 -0.70 12.90 -6.13
N ALA A 301 -2.01 12.89 -5.86
CA ALA A 301 -2.87 11.73 -6.07
C ALA A 301 -4.19 12.07 -6.79
N ASN A 302 -4.15 12.99 -7.75
CA ASN A 302 -5.29 13.27 -8.62
C ASN A 302 -5.40 12.25 -9.78
N ALA A 303 -6.51 12.29 -10.53
CA ALA A 303 -6.75 11.36 -11.65
C ALA A 303 -5.63 11.36 -12.70
N SER A 304 -5.07 12.54 -13.01
CA SER A 304 -3.98 12.69 -13.97
C SER A 304 -2.68 12.05 -13.47
N ALA A 305 -2.37 12.19 -12.19
CA ALA A 305 -1.19 11.56 -11.56
C ALA A 305 -1.31 10.04 -11.55
N ILE A 306 -2.51 9.51 -11.28
CA ILE A 306 -2.79 8.07 -11.33
C ILE A 306 -2.57 7.55 -12.76
N LEU A 307 -3.20 8.19 -13.75
CA LEU A 307 -3.08 7.79 -15.15
C LEU A 307 -1.64 7.90 -15.65
N ALA A 308 -0.92 8.95 -15.29
CA ALA A 308 0.50 9.11 -15.61
C ALA A 308 1.35 7.97 -15.03
N ASN A 309 1.07 7.54 -13.79
CA ASN A 309 1.77 6.41 -13.17
C ASN A 309 1.48 5.07 -13.86
N ILE A 310 0.35 4.93 -14.57
CA ILE A 310 0.00 3.73 -15.34
C ILE A 310 0.60 3.78 -16.75
N ALA A 311 0.50 4.92 -17.43
CA ALA A 311 0.79 5.02 -18.85
C ALA A 311 2.28 5.27 -19.17
N LEU A 312 2.99 6.03 -18.32
CA LEU A 312 4.34 6.51 -18.65
C LEU A 312 5.47 5.52 -18.30
N PRO A 313 5.47 4.84 -17.14
CA PRO A 313 6.56 3.95 -16.78
C PRO A 313 6.68 2.74 -17.72
N ARG A 314 7.90 2.53 -18.24
CA ARG A 314 8.18 1.48 -19.23
C ARG A 314 8.53 0.14 -18.61
N ASN A 315 9.08 0.14 -17.40
CA ASN A 315 9.48 -1.03 -16.62
C ASN A 315 8.99 -0.91 -15.17
N ILE A 316 9.15 -1.99 -14.40
CA ILE A 316 8.67 -2.06 -13.02
C ILE A 316 9.42 -1.13 -12.05
N GLU A 317 10.71 -0.86 -12.31
CA GLU A 317 11.53 0.04 -11.49
C GLU A 317 11.01 1.48 -11.58
N ASP A 318 10.84 1.99 -12.80
CA ASP A 318 10.25 3.30 -13.05
C ASP A 318 8.84 3.40 -12.47
N PHE A 319 8.04 2.33 -12.60
CA PHE A 319 6.66 2.29 -12.12
C PHE A 319 6.60 2.43 -10.60
N GLN A 320 7.35 1.61 -9.87
CA GLN A 320 7.33 1.62 -8.41
C GLN A 320 8.01 2.86 -7.82
N LEU A 321 9.05 3.39 -8.47
CA LEU A 321 9.72 4.62 -8.03
C LEU A 321 8.85 5.85 -8.26
N THR A 322 8.15 5.94 -9.39
CA THR A 322 7.18 7.03 -9.64
C THR A 322 6.03 6.96 -8.62
N MET A 323 5.56 5.76 -8.31
CA MET A 323 4.46 5.53 -7.37
C MET A 323 4.81 5.98 -5.95
N GLN A 324 6.02 5.67 -5.49
CA GLN A 324 6.52 6.00 -4.15
C GLN A 324 7.11 7.43 -4.06
N GLY A 325 7.37 8.05 -5.21
CA GLY A 325 8.05 9.34 -5.29
C GLY A 325 9.56 9.18 -5.48
N VAL A 326 10.06 9.64 -6.63
CA VAL A 326 11.49 9.59 -6.95
C VAL A 326 12.25 10.53 -6.02
N PRO A 327 13.23 10.05 -5.23
CA PRO A 327 13.99 10.90 -4.32
C PRO A 327 14.64 12.09 -5.04
N GLY A 328 14.47 13.29 -4.48
CA GLY A 328 14.98 14.54 -5.06
C GLY A 328 14.10 15.18 -6.13
N SER A 329 13.02 14.52 -6.58
CA SER A 329 12.08 15.09 -7.56
C SER A 329 11.14 16.17 -7.01
N GLY A 330 11.02 16.28 -5.69
CA GLY A 330 10.01 17.11 -5.04
C GLY A 330 8.59 16.49 -5.07
N ASN A 331 8.46 15.26 -5.56
CA ASN A 331 7.21 14.53 -5.67
C ASN A 331 7.24 13.28 -4.78
N ILE A 332 6.19 13.11 -3.96
CA ILE A 332 6.01 11.96 -3.04
C ILE A 332 5.18 10.83 -3.65
N GLY A 333 4.83 10.94 -4.93
CA GLY A 333 4.06 9.94 -5.68
C GLY A 333 2.62 9.79 -5.20
N ILE A 334 1.85 8.94 -5.88
CA ILE A 334 0.47 8.61 -5.51
C ILE A 334 0.39 7.85 -4.17
N HIS A 335 1.44 7.09 -3.81
CA HIS A 335 1.56 6.40 -2.53
C HIS A 335 1.72 7.40 -1.37
N GLY A 336 2.73 8.27 -1.43
CA GLY A 336 2.91 9.32 -0.43
C GLY A 336 1.73 10.30 -0.41
N GLY A 337 1.20 10.69 -1.57
CA GLY A 337 0.04 11.56 -1.68
C GLY A 337 -1.20 11.02 -0.95
N GLY A 338 -1.47 9.71 -1.07
CA GLY A 338 -2.54 9.06 -0.33
C GLY A 338 -2.32 9.08 1.18
N HIS A 339 -1.15 8.66 1.67
CA HIS A 339 -0.82 8.66 3.11
C HIS A 339 -0.85 10.06 3.72
N TYR A 340 -0.05 10.99 3.20
CA TYR A 340 0.11 12.31 3.80
C TYR A 340 -1.14 13.19 3.69
N SER A 341 -2.07 12.89 2.78
CA SER A 341 -3.36 13.57 2.71
C SER A 341 -4.31 13.23 3.86
N LEU A 342 -4.11 12.10 4.55
CA LEU A 342 -4.81 11.78 5.80
C LEU A 342 -4.29 12.65 6.96
N GLY A 343 -3.01 13.00 6.90
CA GLY A 343 -2.32 13.75 7.95
C GLY A 343 -2.34 13.04 9.30
N GLY A 344 -2.13 13.80 10.38
CA GLY A 344 -2.28 13.30 11.75
C GLY A 344 -1.36 12.12 12.10
N ASP A 345 -1.86 11.22 12.93
CA ASP A 345 -1.15 10.11 13.56
C ASP A 345 -2.04 8.85 13.52
N PRO A 346 -1.64 7.79 12.80
CA PRO A 346 -0.31 7.56 12.23
C PRO A 346 -0.17 7.91 10.73
N GLY A 347 -1.07 8.70 10.14
CA GLY A 347 -1.05 8.97 8.68
C GLY A 347 0.23 9.61 8.14
N ARG A 348 1.03 10.27 8.99
CA ARG A 348 2.35 10.84 8.66
C ARG A 348 3.54 10.01 9.18
N ASP A 349 3.31 8.76 9.57
CA ASP A 349 4.34 7.85 10.05
C ASP A 349 4.42 6.64 9.11
N VAL A 350 5.47 6.57 8.29
CA VAL A 350 5.65 5.50 7.31
C VAL A 350 5.54 4.12 7.96
N PHE A 351 6.06 3.93 9.18
CA PHE A 351 6.09 2.64 9.87
C PHE A 351 4.73 2.26 10.44
N THR A 352 4.06 3.23 11.07
CA THR A 352 2.84 3.01 11.86
C THR A 352 1.57 3.24 11.04
N SER A 353 1.69 3.66 9.77
CA SER A 353 0.56 4.01 8.89
C SER A 353 -0.60 2.99 8.83
N PRO A 354 -0.41 1.65 8.95
CA PRO A 354 -1.55 0.72 9.02
C PRO A 354 -2.45 0.88 10.26
N GLY A 355 -2.01 1.66 11.25
CA GLY A 355 -2.82 2.04 12.40
C GLY A 355 -3.99 2.96 12.04
N ASP A 356 -3.98 3.59 10.86
CA ASP A 356 -5.17 4.22 10.28
C ASP A 356 -5.94 3.19 9.43
N PRO A 357 -7.23 2.91 9.71
CA PRO A 357 -8.04 1.98 8.91
C PRO A 357 -8.12 2.31 7.40
N ALA A 358 -7.85 3.57 7.00
CA ALA A 358 -7.79 3.99 5.61
C ALA A 358 -6.59 3.42 4.84
N PHE A 359 -5.54 2.97 5.54
CA PHE A 359 -4.38 2.31 4.94
C PHE A 359 -4.78 1.19 3.99
N TYR A 360 -5.72 0.33 4.40
CA TYR A 360 -6.09 -0.86 3.64
C TYR A 360 -6.86 -0.52 2.36
N LEU A 361 -7.65 0.57 2.36
CA LEU A 361 -8.30 1.07 1.15
C LEU A 361 -7.32 1.81 0.24
N HIS A 362 -6.38 2.57 0.82
CA HIS A 362 -5.29 3.21 0.09
C HIS A 362 -4.44 2.15 -0.62
N HIS A 363 -3.99 1.11 0.07
CA HIS A 363 -3.17 0.06 -0.54
C HIS A 363 -3.94 -0.88 -1.46
N ALA A 364 -5.26 -1.03 -1.31
CA ALA A 364 -6.08 -1.66 -2.34
C ALA A 364 -6.12 -0.82 -3.64
N MET A 365 -6.06 0.51 -3.55
CA MET A 365 -5.94 1.38 -4.73
C MET A 365 -4.52 1.34 -5.33
N ILE A 366 -3.47 1.26 -4.51
CA ILE A 366 -2.10 1.00 -4.98
C ILE A 366 -2.05 -0.31 -5.78
N ASP A 367 -2.65 -1.36 -5.23
CA ASP A 367 -2.73 -2.66 -5.89
C ASP A 367 -3.57 -2.60 -7.19
N ARG A 368 -4.67 -1.84 -7.21
CA ARG A 368 -5.44 -1.57 -8.44
C ARG A 368 -4.58 -0.90 -9.51
N VAL A 369 -3.82 0.13 -9.16
CA VAL A 369 -2.95 0.84 -10.12
C VAL A 369 -1.88 -0.10 -10.68
N TRP A 370 -1.29 -0.96 -9.84
CA TRP A 370 -0.36 -1.99 -10.31
C TRP A 370 -1.04 -3.02 -11.22
N TYR A 371 -2.22 -3.51 -10.84
CA TYR A 371 -3.03 -4.42 -11.64
C TYR A 371 -3.31 -3.85 -13.06
N LEU A 372 -3.70 -2.58 -13.16
CA LEU A 372 -3.93 -1.92 -14.45
C LEU A 372 -2.63 -1.77 -15.27
N TRP A 373 -1.53 -1.39 -14.63
CA TRP A 373 -0.22 -1.31 -15.32
C TRP A 373 0.23 -2.67 -15.85
N GLN A 374 -0.02 -3.75 -15.10
CA GLN A 374 0.26 -5.12 -15.50
C GLN A 374 -0.59 -5.54 -16.71
N ALA A 375 -1.86 -5.16 -16.75
CA ALA A 375 -2.80 -5.50 -17.83
C ALA A 375 -2.40 -4.93 -19.21
N LEU A 376 -1.66 -3.81 -19.23
CA LEU A 376 -1.15 -3.20 -20.47
C LEU A 376 -0.13 -4.07 -21.21
N SER A 377 0.63 -4.92 -20.51
CA SER A 377 1.56 -5.86 -21.14
C SER A 377 1.85 -7.07 -20.23
N PRO A 378 0.90 -8.01 -20.08
CA PRO A 378 1.00 -9.06 -19.06
C PRO A 378 2.22 -9.97 -19.21
N SER A 379 2.70 -10.18 -20.43
CA SER A 379 3.86 -11.04 -20.72
C SER A 379 5.16 -10.51 -20.12
N THR A 380 5.31 -9.19 -19.99
CA THR A 380 6.52 -8.53 -19.46
C THR A 380 6.32 -7.92 -18.08
N ARG A 381 5.09 -7.57 -17.73
CA ARG A 381 4.73 -6.83 -16.51
C ARG A 381 4.12 -7.70 -15.41
N ALA A 382 3.53 -8.85 -15.76
CA ALA A 382 2.86 -9.73 -14.81
C ALA A 382 3.54 -11.10 -14.64
N ARG A 383 4.60 -11.38 -15.41
CA ARG A 383 5.27 -12.69 -15.44
C ARG A 383 6.77 -12.52 -15.69
N GLY A 384 7.53 -13.54 -15.27
CA GLY A 384 8.97 -13.61 -15.52
C GLY A 384 9.78 -12.65 -14.66
N THR A 385 11.09 -12.62 -14.91
CA THR A 385 12.06 -11.87 -14.10
C THR A 385 11.98 -10.35 -14.30
N SER A 386 11.38 -9.87 -15.40
CA SER A 386 11.18 -8.44 -15.65
C SER A 386 10.06 -7.81 -14.82
N ALA A 387 9.25 -8.62 -14.13
CA ALA A 387 8.16 -8.16 -13.28
C ALA A 387 8.61 -7.70 -11.88
N VAL A 388 9.91 -7.80 -11.58
CA VAL A 388 10.52 -7.40 -10.30
C VAL A 388 11.83 -6.66 -10.58
N ALA A 389 12.08 -5.55 -9.88
CA ALA A 389 13.35 -4.83 -9.93
C ALA A 389 13.62 -4.12 -8.59
N GLY A 390 14.90 -3.84 -8.32
CA GLY A 390 15.35 -3.27 -7.04
C GLY A 390 15.94 -4.31 -6.09
N THR A 391 16.30 -3.85 -4.90
CA THR A 391 17.01 -4.66 -3.89
C THR A 391 16.12 -4.95 -2.68
N ARG A 392 16.63 -5.69 -1.69
CA ARG A 392 15.87 -6.16 -0.53
C ARG A 392 15.86 -5.17 0.65
N THR A 393 16.54 -4.04 0.51
CA THR A 393 16.69 -3.01 1.54
C THR A 393 16.26 -1.66 1.00
N PHE A 394 15.65 -0.84 1.85
CA PHE A 394 15.14 0.49 1.52
C PHE A 394 16.21 1.31 0.78
N MET A 395 15.92 1.69 -0.47
CA MET A 395 16.85 2.45 -1.32
C MET A 395 18.25 1.80 -1.44
N ASN A 396 18.32 0.47 -1.33
CA ASN A 396 19.56 -0.30 -1.28
C ASN A 396 20.51 0.13 -0.15
N SER A 397 19.97 0.49 1.02
CA SER A 397 20.74 0.93 2.19
C SER A 397 20.37 0.15 3.45
N PRO A 398 21.31 -0.66 4.01
CA PRO A 398 22.61 -1.00 3.44
C PRO A 398 22.48 -1.77 2.11
N PRO A 399 23.52 -1.84 1.27
CA PRO A 399 23.44 -2.61 0.03
C PRO A 399 23.04 -4.07 0.25
N SER A 400 22.14 -4.58 -0.59
CA SER A 400 21.68 -5.97 -0.56
C SER A 400 21.57 -6.54 -1.97
N ASP A 401 21.35 -7.86 -2.07
CA ASP A 401 21.12 -8.51 -3.36
C ASP A 401 19.88 -7.95 -4.05
N ASN A 402 19.85 -8.08 -5.38
CA ASN A 402 18.65 -7.84 -6.16
C ASN A 402 17.53 -8.77 -5.72
N THR A 403 16.32 -8.22 -5.64
CA THR A 403 15.12 -9.02 -5.39
C THR A 403 14.85 -9.90 -6.60
N THR A 404 14.53 -11.16 -6.36
CA THR A 404 14.16 -12.11 -7.41
C THR A 404 12.72 -12.61 -7.24
N ILE A 405 12.13 -13.12 -8.32
CA ILE A 405 10.79 -13.73 -8.25
C ILE A 405 10.73 -14.98 -7.35
N GLU A 406 11.89 -15.52 -6.95
CA GLU A 406 12.00 -16.68 -6.06
C GLU A 406 12.12 -16.29 -4.58
N ASP A 407 12.37 -15.00 -4.29
CA ASP A 407 12.46 -14.50 -2.92
C ASP A 407 11.13 -14.68 -2.20
N LEU A 408 11.21 -14.92 -0.88
CA LEU A 408 10.05 -15.13 -0.03
C LEU A 408 9.53 -13.81 0.53
N VAL A 409 8.21 -13.67 0.49
CA VAL A 409 7.44 -12.69 1.24
C VAL A 409 6.84 -13.43 2.44
N ASP A 410 7.28 -13.07 3.64
CA ASP A 410 6.75 -13.59 4.91
C ASP A 410 6.20 -12.44 5.75
N ILE A 411 4.97 -12.61 6.25
CA ILE A 411 4.23 -11.60 7.01
C ILE A 411 3.80 -12.26 8.33
N PRO A 412 4.74 -12.41 9.28
CA PRO A 412 4.51 -13.20 10.50
C PRO A 412 3.35 -12.65 11.35
N TYR A 413 2.76 -13.51 12.17
CA TYR A 413 1.66 -13.20 13.11
C TYR A 413 0.33 -12.76 12.47
N THR A 414 0.24 -12.66 11.15
CA THR A 414 -1.02 -12.35 10.44
C THR A 414 -1.85 -13.59 10.08
N GLY A 415 -1.27 -14.79 10.20
CA GLY A 415 -1.90 -16.07 9.82
C GLY A 415 -1.61 -16.52 8.39
N GLY A 416 -0.82 -15.75 7.64
CA GLY A 416 -0.31 -16.13 6.33
C GLY A 416 0.90 -17.06 6.38
N GLU A 417 1.08 -17.86 5.34
CA GLU A 417 2.32 -18.60 5.09
C GLU A 417 3.28 -17.74 4.24
N ALA A 418 4.57 -18.01 4.32
CA ALA A 418 5.54 -17.42 3.39
C ALA A 418 5.21 -17.83 1.94
N LYS A 419 5.24 -16.87 1.01
CA LYS A 419 4.98 -17.08 -0.43
C LYS A 419 6.13 -16.54 -1.25
N GLN A 420 6.44 -17.20 -2.37
CA GLN A 420 7.42 -16.66 -3.31
C GLN A 420 6.80 -15.49 -4.08
N ILE A 421 7.60 -14.49 -4.46
CA ILE A 421 7.09 -13.32 -5.19
C ILE A 421 6.35 -13.72 -6.48
N LYS A 422 6.83 -14.74 -7.21
CA LYS A 422 6.15 -15.24 -8.42
C LYS A 422 4.69 -15.66 -8.20
N ASP A 423 4.34 -16.12 -7.00
CA ASP A 423 2.98 -16.55 -6.64
C ASP A 423 2.08 -15.36 -6.25
N LEU A 424 2.64 -14.16 -6.15
CA LEU A 424 1.97 -12.92 -5.76
C LEU A 424 1.81 -11.93 -6.92
N LEU A 425 2.39 -12.22 -8.10
CA LEU A 425 2.39 -11.30 -9.25
C LEU A 425 1.03 -11.15 -9.93
N SER A 426 0.12 -12.13 -9.80
CA SER A 426 -1.20 -12.12 -10.45
C SER A 426 -2.33 -12.27 -9.43
N THR A 427 -3.38 -11.46 -9.59
CA THR A 427 -4.55 -11.44 -8.69
C THR A 427 -5.51 -12.62 -8.86
N VAL A 428 -5.26 -13.49 -9.84
CA VAL A 428 -6.08 -14.68 -10.16
C VAL A 428 -5.28 -15.98 -10.21
N SER A 429 -4.10 -15.99 -9.59
CA SER A 429 -3.27 -17.19 -9.43
C SER A 429 -2.79 -17.36 -7.98
N GLY A 430 -2.23 -18.51 -7.66
CA GLY A 430 -1.73 -18.79 -6.32
C GLY A 430 -2.85 -18.71 -5.27
N SER A 431 -2.66 -17.86 -4.28
CA SER A 431 -3.66 -17.65 -3.20
C SER A 431 -4.76 -16.64 -3.58
N PHE A 432 -4.60 -15.94 -4.71
CA PHE A 432 -5.47 -14.84 -5.08
C PHE A 432 -6.55 -15.27 -6.08
N CYS A 433 -7.73 -14.68 -5.92
CA CYS A 433 -8.83 -14.82 -6.86
C CYS A 433 -9.72 -13.58 -6.79
N TYR A 434 -9.19 -12.45 -7.25
CA TYR A 434 -9.91 -11.18 -7.28
C TYR A 434 -9.51 -10.30 -8.47
N VAL A 435 -10.40 -9.35 -8.78
CA VAL A 435 -10.24 -8.31 -9.80
C VAL A 435 -10.74 -6.97 -9.26
N TYR A 436 -10.45 -5.89 -9.97
CA TYR A 436 -10.93 -4.54 -9.67
C TYR A 436 -12.00 -4.11 -10.66
N LEU A 437 -13.02 -3.38 -10.18
CA LEU A 437 -14.08 -2.77 -10.98
C LEU A 437 -14.63 -1.51 -10.32
#